data_AF-A0A7T4A0N5-F1
#
_entry.id   AF-A0A7T4A0N5-F1
#
_cell.length_a   1.000
_cell.length_b   1.000
_cell.length_c   1.000
_cell.angle_alpha   90.00
_cell.angle_beta   90.00
_cell.angle_gamma   90.00
#
_symmetry.space_group_name_H-M   'P 1'
#
loop_
_entity.id
_entity.type
_entity.pdbx_description
1 polymer ?
#
loop_
_entity_poly.entity_id
_entity_poly.type
_entity_poly.pdbx_seq_one_letter_code
_entity_poly.pdbx_strand_id
1 'polypeptide(L)'
;MTEQWTSRWHITGNGQVIRQWSNGTDAGEQVFRRIPADRRPELSEIVALDEELSRFDTVWSRVTMVFVWLGALAILGVIFGLFGLPMYGVADSISLTVGVTSVIIIVLIPIAAIFIMRALRSRVTRLYAEAGLTDPLGMIVPTPDAEIMVGAPKTVSTDPTPAKAPDISARSHAA
;
A
#
# COMPACT_ATOMS: atom_id res chain seq x y z
N MET A 1 20.19 -13.81 -1.08
CA MET A 1 20.13 -12.44 -1.62
C MET A 1 18.67 -12.05 -1.59
N THR A 2 18.30 -11.02 -0.83
CA THR A 2 16.92 -10.50 -0.82
C THR A 2 16.62 -9.90 -2.18
N GLU A 3 15.63 -10.46 -2.87
CA GLU A 3 15.10 -9.93 -4.13
C GLU A 3 14.71 -8.46 -3.94
N GLN A 4 15.53 -7.54 -4.46
CA GLN A 4 15.24 -6.12 -4.45
C GLN A 4 14.51 -5.78 -5.73
N TRP A 5 13.20 -5.59 -5.59
CA TRP A 5 12.39 -5.04 -6.66
C TRP A 5 12.74 -3.57 -6.86
N THR A 6 12.87 -3.17 -8.12
CA THR A 6 12.94 -1.76 -8.50
C THR A 6 11.70 -1.40 -9.30
N SER A 7 11.25 -0.15 -9.20
CA SER A 7 10.20 0.39 -10.05
C SER A 7 10.71 1.54 -10.89
N ARG A 8 10.19 1.66 -12.10
CA ARG A 8 10.48 2.74 -13.02
C ARG A 8 9.19 3.21 -13.68
N TRP A 9 9.08 4.52 -13.86
CA TRP A 9 7.96 5.12 -14.56
C TRP A 9 8.36 5.50 -15.96
N HIS A 10 7.46 5.30 -16.91
CA HIS A 10 7.62 5.62 -18.31
C HIS A 10 6.43 6.43 -18.79
N ILE A 11 6.70 7.52 -19.49
CA ILE A 11 5.71 8.34 -20.18
C ILE A 11 5.98 8.22 -21.66
N THR A 12 5.12 7.52 -22.38
CA THR A 12 5.27 7.29 -23.81
C THR A 12 5.00 8.57 -24.62
N GLY A 13 5.43 8.59 -25.88
CA GLY A 13 5.23 9.74 -26.78
C GLY A 13 3.75 10.09 -27.03
N ASN A 14 2.84 9.12 -26.89
CA ASN A 14 1.38 9.31 -27.00
C ASN A 14 0.72 9.66 -25.64
N GLY A 15 1.50 9.93 -24.59
CA GLY A 15 1.01 10.38 -23.28
C GLY A 15 0.50 9.28 -22.36
N GLN A 16 0.75 8.01 -22.66
CA GLN A 16 0.41 6.90 -21.76
C GLN A 16 1.48 6.77 -20.68
N VAL A 17 1.02 6.43 -19.46
CA VAL A 17 1.91 6.21 -18.32
C VAL A 17 2.00 4.72 -18.04
N ILE A 18 3.22 4.21 -17.95
CA ILE A 18 3.51 2.82 -17.66
C ILE A 18 4.44 2.78 -16.45
N ARG A 19 4.06 1.99 -15.45
CA ARG A 19 4.94 1.64 -14.33
C ARG A 19 5.49 0.24 -14.57
N GLN A 20 6.81 0.14 -14.61
CA GLN A 20 7.55 -1.10 -14.68
C GLN A 20 8.04 -1.47 -13.28
N TRP A 21 7.96 -2.75 -12.94
CA TRP A 21 8.68 -3.34 -11.82
C TRP A 21 9.62 -4.41 -12.36
N SER A 22 10.83 -4.47 -11.84
CA SER A 22 11.83 -5.48 -12.19
C SER A 22 12.47 -6.06 -10.94
N ASN A 23 12.71 -7.36 -10.96
CA ASN A 23 13.39 -8.08 -9.89
C ASN A 23 14.78 -8.54 -10.37
N GLY A 24 15.82 -7.73 -10.10
CA GLY A 24 17.20 -8.04 -10.51
C GLY A 24 17.51 -7.78 -12.00
N THR A 25 18.80 -7.63 -12.29
CA THR A 25 19.35 -7.25 -13.61
C THR A 25 19.38 -8.42 -14.60
N ASP A 26 18.76 -8.19 -15.77
CA ASP A 26 18.87 -8.86 -17.07
C ASP A 26 17.99 -10.08 -17.40
N ALA A 27 17.50 -10.88 -16.45
CA ALA A 27 16.52 -11.96 -16.72
C ALA A 27 15.37 -12.04 -15.70
N GLY A 28 15.25 -11.00 -14.87
CA GLY A 28 14.29 -10.93 -13.77
C GLY A 28 12.84 -10.86 -14.23
N GLU A 29 11.92 -11.29 -13.35
CA GLU A 29 10.49 -11.08 -13.56
C GLU A 29 10.21 -9.58 -13.75
N GLN A 30 9.60 -9.24 -14.87
CA GLN A 30 9.16 -7.87 -15.16
C GLN A 30 7.64 -7.81 -15.15
N VAL A 31 7.12 -6.80 -14.49
CA VAL A 31 5.69 -6.52 -14.44
C VAL A 31 5.47 -5.10 -14.95
N PHE A 32 4.53 -4.95 -15.87
CA PHE A 32 4.17 -3.66 -16.42
C PHE A 32 2.71 -3.36 -16.11
N ARG A 33 2.45 -2.15 -15.65
CA ARG A 33 1.10 -1.63 -15.42
C ARG A 33 0.92 -0.33 -16.15
N ARG A 34 -0.03 -0.31 -17.07
CA ARG A 34 -0.48 0.91 -17.71
C ARG A 34 -1.47 1.62 -16.80
N ILE A 35 -1.19 2.87 -16.50
CA ILE A 35 -2.05 3.72 -15.69
C ILE A 35 -2.73 4.71 -16.64
N PRO A 36 -4.08 4.73 -16.68
CA PRO A 36 -4.79 5.68 -17.51
C PRO A 36 -4.53 7.10 -17.00
N ALA A 37 -4.33 8.02 -17.94
CA ALA A 37 -4.05 9.43 -17.67
C ALA A 37 -5.04 10.30 -18.45
N ASP A 38 -5.51 11.37 -17.85
CA ASP A 38 -6.44 12.33 -18.47
C ASP A 38 -5.71 13.40 -19.30
N ARG A 39 -4.49 13.74 -18.87
CA ARG A 39 -3.53 14.60 -19.55
C ARG A 39 -2.19 13.89 -19.67
N ARG A 40 -1.29 14.41 -20.49
CA ARG A 40 0.11 13.97 -20.46
C ARG A 40 0.77 14.55 -19.20
N PRO A 41 1.14 13.73 -18.20
CA PRO A 41 1.81 14.25 -17.02
C PRO A 41 3.27 14.60 -17.32
N GLU A 42 3.83 15.47 -16.48
CA GLU A 42 5.26 15.71 -16.48
C GLU A 42 5.99 14.66 -15.65
N LEU A 43 7.26 14.41 -15.97
CA LEU A 43 8.08 13.44 -15.22
C LEU A 43 8.25 13.86 -13.76
N SER A 44 8.36 15.17 -13.50
CA SER A 44 8.43 15.79 -12.18
C SER A 44 7.22 15.47 -11.31
N GLU A 45 6.02 15.50 -11.89
CA GLU A 45 4.75 15.20 -11.19
C GLU A 45 4.67 13.73 -10.78
N ILE A 46 5.15 12.83 -11.64
CA ILE A 46 5.20 11.39 -11.33
C ILE A 46 6.23 11.11 -10.23
N VAL A 47 7.38 11.78 -10.25
CA VAL A 47 8.40 11.63 -9.19
C VAL A 47 7.88 12.14 -7.84
N ALA A 48 7.19 13.30 -7.84
CA ALA A 48 6.57 13.83 -6.63
C ALA A 48 5.49 12.87 -6.08
N LEU A 49 4.67 12.29 -6.96
CA LEU A 49 3.70 11.26 -6.60
C LEU A 49 4.37 10.04 -5.95
N ASP A 50 5.45 9.52 -6.55
CA ASP A 50 6.14 8.33 -6.03
C ASP A 50 6.78 8.61 -4.65
N GLU A 51 7.36 9.80 -4.46
CA GLU A 51 7.91 10.23 -3.17
C GLU A 51 6.81 10.34 -2.10
N GLU A 52 5.66 10.93 -2.43
CA GLU A 52 4.54 10.99 -1.50
C GLU A 52 4.01 9.60 -1.16
N LEU A 53 3.82 8.72 -2.15
CA LEU A 53 3.39 7.34 -1.93
C LEU A 53 4.36 6.56 -1.05
N SER A 54 5.67 6.75 -1.21
CA SER A 54 6.68 6.12 -0.35
C SER A 54 6.57 6.57 1.11
N ARG A 55 6.27 7.86 1.34
CA ARG A 55 6.00 8.40 2.68
C ARG A 55 4.71 7.80 3.25
N PHE A 56 3.66 7.63 2.43
CA PHE A 56 2.42 6.98 2.86
C PHE A 56 2.64 5.54 3.29
N ASP A 57 3.40 4.76 2.53
CA ASP A 57 3.65 3.36 2.84
C ASP A 57 4.40 3.20 4.19
N THR A 58 5.34 4.11 4.47
CA THR A 58 6.03 4.18 5.76
C THR A 58 5.07 4.50 6.90
N VAL A 59 4.20 5.52 6.72
CA VAL A 59 3.19 5.88 7.72
C VAL A 59 2.19 4.74 7.92
N TRP A 60 1.78 4.08 6.86
CA TRP A 60 0.85 2.96 6.89
C TRP A 60 1.40 1.76 7.65
N SER A 61 2.66 1.41 7.41
CA SER A 61 3.37 0.36 8.15
C SER A 61 3.37 0.66 9.65
N ARG A 62 3.67 1.90 10.04
CA ARG A 62 3.64 2.34 11.45
C ARG A 62 2.23 2.27 12.05
N VAL A 63 1.21 2.77 11.34
CA VAL A 63 -0.18 2.74 11.80
C VAL A 63 -0.67 1.30 11.99
N THR A 64 -0.36 0.42 11.04
CA THR A 64 -0.70 -1.01 11.12
C THR A 64 -0.03 -1.66 12.33
N MET A 65 1.26 -1.38 12.55
CA MET A 65 1.99 -1.88 13.71
C MET A 65 1.38 -1.40 15.03
N VAL A 66 0.94 -0.14 15.12
CA VAL A 66 0.23 0.39 16.30
C VAL A 66 -1.08 -0.37 16.55
N PHE A 67 -1.88 -0.64 15.51
CA PHE A 67 -3.11 -1.42 15.67
C PHE A 67 -2.85 -2.86 16.14
N VAL A 68 -1.80 -3.50 15.62
CA VAL A 68 -1.39 -4.84 16.07
C VAL A 68 -1.00 -4.82 17.56
N TRP A 69 -0.21 -3.85 18.00
CA TRP A 69 0.17 -3.70 19.40
C TRP A 69 -1.04 -3.41 20.30
N LEU A 70 -1.94 -2.52 19.88
CA LEU A 70 -3.17 -2.22 20.61
C LEU A 70 -4.06 -3.46 20.73
N GLY A 71 -4.19 -4.24 19.66
CA GLY A 71 -4.92 -5.51 19.69
C GLY A 71 -4.30 -6.51 20.66
N ALA A 72 -2.97 -6.69 20.60
CA ALA A 72 -2.25 -7.57 21.50
C ALA A 72 -2.41 -7.16 22.98
N LEU A 73 -2.25 -5.86 23.28
CA LEU A 73 -2.44 -5.31 24.62
C LEU A 73 -3.88 -5.47 25.11
N ALA A 74 -4.87 -5.27 24.24
CA ALA A 74 -6.27 -5.45 24.61
C ALA A 74 -6.59 -6.92 24.90
N ILE A 75 -6.05 -7.87 24.12
CA ILE A 75 -6.20 -9.30 24.40
C ILE A 75 -5.57 -9.65 25.75
N LEU A 76 -4.37 -9.16 26.04
CA LEU A 76 -3.74 -9.35 27.35
C LEU A 76 -4.60 -8.75 28.47
N GLY A 77 -5.18 -7.56 28.26
CA GLY A 77 -6.10 -6.93 29.20
C GLY A 77 -7.35 -7.77 29.48
N VAL A 78 -7.90 -8.46 28.48
CA VAL A 78 -9.00 -9.42 28.69
C VAL A 78 -8.53 -10.60 29.55
N ILE A 79 -7.39 -11.20 29.21
CA ILE A 79 -6.86 -12.38 29.92
C ILE A 79 -6.55 -12.03 31.38
N PHE A 80 -5.80 -10.94 31.62
CA PHE A 80 -5.48 -10.51 32.97
C PHE A 80 -6.70 -9.97 33.70
N GLY A 81 -7.58 -9.20 33.05
CA GLY A 81 -8.78 -8.65 33.65
C GLY A 81 -9.75 -9.71 34.14
N LEU A 82 -10.04 -10.72 33.32
CA LEU A 82 -11.06 -11.72 33.64
C LEU A 82 -10.52 -12.94 34.40
N PHE A 83 -9.25 -13.29 34.22
CA PHE A 83 -8.69 -14.54 34.77
C PHE A 83 -7.48 -14.32 35.68
N GLY A 84 -6.61 -13.36 35.35
CA GLY A 84 -5.38 -13.11 36.11
C GLY A 84 -5.62 -12.39 37.44
N LEU A 85 -6.14 -11.16 37.37
CA LEU A 85 -6.35 -10.28 38.53
C LEU A 85 -7.24 -10.89 39.62
N PRO A 86 -8.35 -11.60 39.31
CA PRO A 86 -9.14 -12.31 40.33
C PRO A 86 -8.32 -13.37 41.08
N MET A 87 -7.40 -14.06 40.39
CA MET A 87 -6.54 -15.10 40.98
C MET A 87 -5.55 -14.54 42.01
N TYR A 88 -5.19 -13.25 41.88
CA TYR A 88 -4.29 -12.55 42.81
C TYR A 88 -5.04 -11.76 43.91
N GLY A 89 -6.35 -11.94 44.05
CA GLY A 89 -7.15 -11.30 45.09
C GLY A 89 -7.47 -9.82 44.83
N VAL A 90 -7.36 -9.36 43.59
CA VAL A 90 -7.80 -8.02 43.19
C VAL A 90 -9.32 -7.95 43.19
N ALA A 91 -9.88 -6.82 43.65
CA ALA A 91 -11.33 -6.63 43.72
C ALA A 91 -12.03 -6.92 42.38
N ASP A 92 -13.12 -7.69 42.44
CA ASP A 92 -13.87 -8.13 41.25
C ASP A 92 -14.34 -6.96 40.37
N SER A 93 -14.67 -5.81 40.98
CA SER A 93 -15.06 -4.61 40.26
C SER A 93 -13.95 -4.05 39.37
N ILE A 94 -12.69 -4.14 39.82
CA ILE A 94 -11.51 -3.67 39.07
C ILE A 94 -11.20 -4.65 37.94
N SER A 95 -11.16 -5.95 38.24
CA SER A 95 -11.00 -7.03 37.25
C SER A 95 -12.01 -6.94 36.11
N LEU A 96 -13.30 -6.79 36.46
CA LEU A 96 -14.39 -6.71 35.50
C LEU A 96 -14.30 -5.42 34.66
N THR A 97 -13.94 -4.29 35.27
CA THR A 97 -13.75 -3.03 34.54
C THR A 97 -12.61 -3.14 33.51
N VAL A 98 -11.49 -3.74 33.89
CA VAL A 98 -10.35 -3.98 32.97
C VAL A 98 -10.78 -4.87 31.82
N GLY A 99 -11.42 -6.02 32.11
CA GLY A 99 -11.88 -6.95 31.09
C GLY A 99 -12.87 -6.32 30.10
N VAL A 100 -13.89 -5.61 30.60
CA VAL A 100 -14.91 -4.94 29.76
C VAL A 100 -14.28 -3.83 28.91
N THR A 101 -13.39 -3.02 29.49
CA THR A 101 -12.71 -1.94 28.75
C THR A 101 -11.86 -2.50 27.61
N SER A 102 -11.14 -3.60 27.86
CA SER A 102 -10.35 -4.28 26.84
C SER A 102 -11.21 -4.83 25.71
N VAL A 103 -12.39 -5.39 26.00
CA VAL A 103 -13.34 -5.83 24.97
C VAL A 103 -13.83 -4.65 24.12
N ILE A 104 -14.17 -3.51 24.75
CA ILE A 104 -14.58 -2.30 24.02
C ILE A 104 -13.47 -1.86 23.05
N ILE A 105 -12.21 -1.85 23.49
CA ILE A 105 -11.07 -1.48 22.64
C ILE A 105 -10.95 -2.44 21.44
N ILE A 106 -11.10 -3.75 21.65
CA ILE A 106 -11.07 -4.76 20.57
C ILE A 106 -12.13 -4.46 19.52
N VAL A 107 -13.34 -4.06 19.93
CA VAL A 107 -14.43 -3.71 19.01
C VAL A 107 -14.18 -2.39 18.27
N LEU A 108 -13.57 -1.40 18.94
CA LEU A 108 -13.32 -0.09 18.33
C LEU A 108 -12.17 -0.10 17.32
N ILE A 109 -11.17 -0.97 17.48
CA ILE A 109 -10.03 -1.11 16.56
C ILE A 109 -10.46 -1.30 15.08
N PRO A 110 -11.29 -2.31 14.71
CA PRO A 110 -11.70 -2.51 13.32
C PRO A 110 -12.54 -1.35 12.78
N ILE A 111 -13.36 -0.72 13.62
CA ILE A 111 -14.14 0.47 13.24
C ILE A 111 -13.22 1.62 12.85
N ALA A 112 -12.24 1.94 13.71
CA ALA A 112 -11.24 2.97 13.42
C ALA A 112 -10.43 2.64 12.16
N ALA A 113 -10.05 1.38 11.96
CA ALA A 113 -9.32 0.93 10.78
C ALA A 113 -10.11 1.18 9.49
N ILE A 114 -11.43 0.97 9.47
CA ILE A 114 -12.29 1.26 8.31
C ILE A 114 -12.25 2.76 7.95
N PHE A 115 -12.39 3.66 8.93
CA PHE A 115 -12.35 5.10 8.69
C PHE A 115 -10.99 5.56 8.18
N ILE A 116 -9.91 5.03 8.76
CA ILE A 116 -8.54 5.35 8.33
C ILE A 116 -8.29 4.85 6.90
N MET A 117 -8.68 3.60 6.58
CA MET A 117 -8.57 3.06 5.23
C MET A 117 -9.34 3.90 4.20
N ARG A 118 -10.56 4.35 4.55
CA ARG A 118 -11.37 5.20 3.67
C ARG A 118 -10.70 6.56 3.43
N ALA A 119 -10.20 7.20 4.49
CA ALA A 119 -9.50 8.48 4.38
C ALA A 119 -8.22 8.36 3.55
N LEU A 120 -7.46 7.27 3.74
CA LEU A 120 -6.25 7.00 2.98
C LEU A 120 -6.55 6.74 1.50
N ARG A 121 -7.55 5.92 1.18
CA ARG A 121 -7.96 5.68 -0.19
C ARG A 121 -8.33 6.99 -0.90
N SER A 122 -9.10 7.85 -0.23
CA SER A 122 -9.43 9.18 -0.76
C SER A 122 -8.18 10.03 -1.01
N ARG A 123 -7.19 9.98 -0.13
CA ARG A 123 -5.96 10.76 -0.27
C ARG A 123 -5.11 10.24 -1.41
N VAL A 124 -4.94 8.92 -1.53
CA VAL A 124 -4.22 8.30 -2.66
C VAL A 124 -4.91 8.64 -3.98
N THR A 125 -6.23 8.46 -4.08
CA THR A 125 -6.98 8.83 -5.30
C THR A 125 -6.79 10.29 -5.68
N ARG A 126 -6.75 11.20 -4.70
CA ARG A 126 -6.49 12.62 -4.94
C ARG A 126 -5.09 12.87 -5.50
N LEU A 127 -4.06 12.21 -4.97
CA LEU A 127 -2.68 12.37 -5.45
C LEU A 127 -2.51 11.88 -6.89
N TYR A 128 -3.14 10.76 -7.22
CA TYR A 128 -3.18 10.28 -8.59
C TYR A 128 -3.88 11.29 -9.51
N ALA A 129 -5.02 11.85 -9.09
CA ALA A 129 -5.72 12.88 -9.87
C ALA A 129 -4.90 14.16 -10.03
N GLU A 130 -4.18 14.62 -9.00
CA GLU A 130 -3.28 15.79 -9.08
C GLU A 130 -2.13 15.56 -10.09
N ALA A 131 -1.61 14.33 -10.16
CA ALA A 131 -0.65 13.89 -11.16
C ALA A 131 -1.26 13.61 -12.55
N GLY A 132 -2.55 13.84 -12.78
CA GLY A 132 -3.22 13.57 -14.05
C GLY A 132 -3.45 12.09 -14.36
N LEU A 133 -3.52 11.25 -13.32
CA LEU A 133 -3.77 9.82 -13.42
C LEU A 133 -5.19 9.52 -12.93
N THR A 134 -5.95 8.77 -13.71
CA THR A 134 -7.39 8.54 -13.45
C THR A 134 -7.68 7.28 -12.64
N ASP A 135 -6.80 6.28 -12.68
CA ASP A 135 -6.97 5.05 -11.90
C ASP A 135 -5.66 4.54 -11.30
N PRO A 136 -5.51 4.52 -9.96
CA PRO A 136 -4.31 3.99 -9.31
C PRO A 136 -4.12 2.49 -9.50
N LEU A 137 -5.18 1.73 -9.78
CA LEU A 137 -5.08 0.29 -10.00
C LEU A 137 -4.52 -0.04 -11.38
N GLY A 138 -4.83 0.79 -12.38
CA GLY A 138 -4.36 0.62 -13.76
C GLY A 138 -4.71 -0.76 -14.35
N MET A 139 -4.07 -1.07 -15.48
CA MET A 139 -4.20 -2.35 -16.17
C MET A 139 -2.83 -3.00 -16.29
N ILE A 140 -2.71 -4.27 -15.90
CA ILE A 140 -1.49 -5.05 -16.14
C ILE A 140 -1.39 -5.31 -17.65
N VAL A 141 -0.24 -4.99 -18.23
CA VAL A 141 0.03 -5.18 -19.65
C VAL A 141 0.98 -6.37 -19.81
N PRO A 142 0.75 -7.28 -20.78
CA PRO A 142 1.70 -8.33 -21.11
C PRO A 142 3.09 -7.75 -21.40
N THR A 143 4.13 -8.41 -20.91
CA THR A 143 5.52 -7.97 -21.06
C THR A 143 5.93 -7.62 -22.49
N PRO A 144 5.60 -8.44 -23.53
CA PRO A 144 5.99 -8.12 -24.91
C PRO A 144 5.38 -6.80 -25.41
N ASP A 145 4.09 -6.57 -25.10
CA ASP A 145 3.39 -5.35 -25.51
C ASP A 145 3.92 -4.13 -24.78
N ALA A 146 4.21 -4.28 -23.48
CA ALA A 146 4.75 -3.20 -22.67
C ALA A 146 6.17 -2.80 -23.08
N GLU A 147 7.03 -3.75 -23.43
CA GLU A 147 8.38 -3.47 -23.95
C GLU A 147 8.33 -2.68 -25.26
N ILE A 148 7.39 -2.99 -26.16
CA ILE A 148 7.17 -2.22 -27.39
C ILE A 148 6.75 -0.79 -27.06
N MET A 149 5.84 -0.61 -26.10
CA MET A 149 5.37 0.71 -25.69
C MET A 149 6.48 1.54 -25.03
N VAL A 150 7.28 0.93 -24.16
CA VAL A 150 8.40 1.60 -23.47
C VAL A 150 9.53 1.92 -24.44
N GLY A 151 9.81 1.03 -25.41
CA GLY A 151 10.81 1.25 -26.46
C GLY A 151 10.40 2.26 -27.53
N ALA A 152 9.17 2.78 -27.50
CA ALA A 152 8.67 3.72 -28.51
C ALA A 152 9.46 5.05 -28.52
N PRO A 153 9.57 5.72 -29.68
CA PRO A 153 10.22 7.03 -29.78
C PRO A 153 9.53 8.07 -28.89
N LYS A 154 10.32 8.97 -28.28
CA LYS A 154 9.87 10.04 -27.37
C LYS A 154 9.33 9.55 -26.02
N THR A 155 9.57 8.29 -25.65
CA THR A 155 9.32 7.81 -24.29
C THR A 155 10.35 8.40 -23.34
N VAL A 156 9.88 8.97 -22.23
CA VAL A 156 10.70 9.50 -21.14
C VAL A 156 10.56 8.58 -19.95
N SER A 157 11.67 8.26 -19.28
CA SER A 157 11.68 7.32 -18.16
C SER A 157 12.35 7.95 -16.93
N THR A 158 11.91 7.55 -15.73
CA THR A 158 12.60 7.91 -14.49
C THR A 158 13.80 7.01 -14.23
N ASP A 159 14.64 7.41 -13.29
CA ASP A 159 15.61 6.49 -12.68
C ASP A 159 14.88 5.35 -11.94
N PRO A 160 15.49 4.15 -11.87
CA PRO A 160 14.91 3.05 -11.14
C PRO A 160 14.98 3.32 -9.63
N THR A 161 13.85 3.23 -8.94
CA THR A 161 13.74 3.41 -7.49
C THR A 161 13.50 2.08 -6.78
N PRO A 162 14.02 1.85 -5.57
CA PRO A 162 13.67 0.68 -4.77
C PRO A 162 12.16 0.63 -4.52
N ALA A 163 11.53 -0.52 -4.76
CA ALA A 163 10.10 -0.69 -4.63
C ALA A 163 9.75 -2.01 -3.94
N LYS A 164 8.52 -2.09 -3.41
CA LYS A 164 7.94 -3.37 -3.01
C LYS A 164 7.55 -4.17 -4.26
N ALA A 165 7.48 -5.49 -4.11
CA ALA A 165 6.97 -6.37 -5.16
C ALA A 165 5.57 -5.91 -5.61
N PRO A 166 5.29 -5.90 -6.92
CA PRO A 166 3.98 -5.53 -7.42
C PRO A 166 2.93 -6.55 -6.97
N ASP A 167 1.75 -6.07 -6.59
CA ASP A 167 0.61 -6.96 -6.38
C ASP A 167 0.12 -7.49 -7.74
N ILE A 168 0.46 -8.75 -8.00
CA ILE A 168 0.14 -9.51 -9.22
C ILE A 168 -1.11 -10.39 -9.06
N SER A 169 -1.80 -10.34 -7.91
CA SER A 169 -3.02 -11.14 -7.68
C SER A 169 -4.13 -10.89 -8.71
N ALA A 170 -4.12 -9.71 -9.37
CA ALA A 170 -5.02 -9.40 -10.49
C ALA A 170 -4.75 -10.18 -11.79
N ARG A 171 -3.68 -10.99 -11.88
CA ARG A 171 -3.42 -11.86 -13.06
C ARG A 171 -4.46 -12.97 -13.25
N SER A 172 -5.22 -13.38 -12.23
CA SER A 172 -6.01 -14.63 -12.30
C SER A 172 -7.40 -14.53 -12.97
N HIS A 173 -7.78 -13.37 -13.52
CA HIS A 173 -9.10 -13.19 -14.14
C HIS A 173 -9.08 -12.98 -15.66
N ALA A 174 -7.92 -13.13 -16.30
CA ALA A 174 -7.77 -12.92 -17.75
C ALA A 174 -7.14 -14.11 -18.48
N ALA A 175 -7.39 -15.33 -18.01
CA ALA A 175 -7.08 -16.58 -18.71
C ALA A 175 -8.36 -17.34 -19.06
#